data_AF-A0A923QT04-F1
#
_entry.id   AF-A0A923QT04-F1
#
_cell.length_a   1.000
_cell.length_b   1.000
_cell.length_c   1.000
_cell.angle_alpha   90.00
_cell.angle_beta   90.00
_cell.angle_gamma   90.00
#
_symmetry.space_group_name_H-M   'P 1'
#
loop_
_entity.id
_entity.type
_entity.pdbx_description
1 polymer ?
#
loop_
_entity_poly.entity_id
_entity_poly.type
_entity_poly.pdbx_seq_one_letter_code
_entity_poly.pdbx_strand_id
1 'polypeptide(L)'
;MTEKTGSLLIYASKCVTGTLIVFTLSYFLNYHDVAWCLISVILVLAPDRKDSVILAFTRIKANLAGVSSGLVCLLLFPVNMWIISLALTLTLSLCYLLKLDNAERSALAATIIIMLQVEGKQVWVTALERVIAVLAGCILGLLITYIFHFNTSSETNKKNDKQAEA
;
A
#
# COMPACT_ATOMS: atom_id res chain seq x y z
N MET A 1 26.51 -3.52 -17.66
CA MET A 1 25.44 -4.48 -17.33
C MET A 1 25.32 -4.78 -15.84
N THR A 2 26.33 -4.48 -15.01
CA THR A 2 26.38 -4.79 -13.56
C THR A 2 25.53 -3.89 -12.65
N GLU A 3 25.30 -2.62 -13.02
CA GLU A 3 24.62 -1.66 -12.15
C GLU A 3 23.10 -1.89 -12.01
N LYS A 4 22.41 -2.24 -13.11
CA LYS A 4 20.97 -2.57 -13.11
C LYS A 4 20.64 -3.87 -12.37
N THR A 5 21.56 -4.83 -12.38
CA THR A 5 21.36 -6.11 -11.68
C THR A 5 21.44 -5.93 -10.16
N GLY A 6 22.35 -5.05 -9.69
CA GLY A 6 22.49 -4.75 -8.27
C GLY A 6 21.26 -4.06 -7.67
N SER A 7 20.69 -3.07 -8.37
CA SER A 7 19.46 -2.40 -7.92
C SER A 7 18.25 -3.33 -7.93
N LEU A 8 18.15 -4.23 -8.91
CA LEU A 8 17.11 -5.27 -8.94
C LEU A 8 17.23 -6.24 -7.76
N LEU A 9 18.44 -6.66 -7.40
CA LEU A 9 18.68 -7.57 -6.27
C LEU A 9 18.30 -6.94 -4.92
N ILE A 10 18.62 -5.65 -4.74
CA ILE A 10 18.20 -4.89 -3.55
C ILE A 10 16.67 -4.76 -3.50
N TYR A 11 16.03 -4.47 -4.65
CA TYR A 11 14.58 -4.37 -4.69
C TYR A 11 13.89 -5.73 -4.43
N ALA A 12 14.39 -6.80 -5.04
CA ALA A 12 13.89 -8.15 -4.83
C ALA A 12 14.02 -8.58 -3.36
N SER A 13 15.15 -8.30 -2.72
CA SER A 13 15.34 -8.60 -1.29
C SER A 13 14.41 -7.80 -0.38
N LYS A 14 14.10 -6.53 -0.69
CA LYS A 14 13.04 -5.76 -0.01
C LYS A 14 11.68 -6.45 -0.15
N CYS A 15 11.29 -6.89 -1.34
CA CYS A 15 10.02 -7.57 -1.59
C CYS A 15 9.89 -8.92 -0.86
N VAL A 16 10.96 -9.72 -0.87
CA VAL A 16 11.01 -11.00 -0.13
C VAL A 16 10.91 -10.75 1.37
N THR A 17 11.67 -9.77 1.89
CA THR A 17 11.61 -9.38 3.31
C THR A 17 10.21 -8.92 3.70
N GLY A 18 9.57 -8.09 2.87
CA GLY A 18 8.19 -7.65 3.09
C GLY A 18 7.19 -8.79 3.13
N THR A 19 7.30 -9.74 2.20
CA THR A 19 6.46 -10.94 2.21
C THR A 19 6.65 -11.75 3.50
N LEU A 20 7.89 -12.06 3.87
CA LEU A 20 8.19 -12.85 5.06
C LEU A 20 7.66 -12.18 6.34
N ILE A 21 7.87 -10.87 6.49
CA ILE A 21 7.40 -10.11 7.65
C ILE A 21 5.88 -10.11 7.70
N VAL A 22 5.18 -9.83 6.59
CA VAL A 22 3.71 -9.78 6.55
C VAL A 22 3.12 -11.13 6.93
N PHE A 23 3.60 -12.23 6.35
CA PHE A 23 3.09 -13.58 6.67
C PHE A 23 3.37 -13.97 8.12
N THR A 24 4.59 -13.71 8.61
CA THR A 24 4.97 -14.02 10.00
C THR A 24 4.12 -13.22 10.99
N LEU A 25 4.00 -11.91 10.78
CA LEU A 25 3.24 -11.04 11.67
C LEU A 25 1.74 -11.35 11.61
N SER A 26 1.22 -11.70 10.43
CA SER A 26 -0.19 -12.08 10.29
C SER A 26 -0.51 -13.38 11.03
N TYR A 27 0.42 -14.35 11.01
CA TYR A 27 0.28 -15.58 11.79
C TYR A 27 0.25 -15.30 13.30
N PHE A 28 1.18 -14.47 13.81
CA PHE A 28 1.22 -14.15 15.24
C PHE A 28 0.04 -13.30 15.72
N LEU A 29 -0.46 -12.39 14.88
CA LEU A 29 -1.56 -11.49 15.23
C LEU A 29 -2.95 -12.04 14.86
N ASN A 30 -3.03 -13.25 14.29
CA ASN A 30 -4.27 -13.80 13.71
C ASN A 30 -4.97 -12.80 12.76
N TYR A 31 -4.17 -12.13 11.94
CA TYR A 31 -4.65 -11.11 11.00
C TYR A 31 -5.14 -11.77 9.71
N HIS A 32 -6.42 -11.55 9.35
CA HIS A 32 -7.07 -12.26 8.25
C HIS A 32 -6.88 -11.59 6.87
N ASP A 33 -6.72 -10.27 6.81
CA ASP A 33 -6.62 -9.51 5.55
C ASP A 33 -5.20 -9.45 4.96
N VAL A 34 -4.50 -10.59 5.00
CA VAL A 34 -3.07 -10.73 4.62
C VAL A 34 -2.82 -10.23 3.20
N ALA A 35 -3.69 -10.61 2.25
CA ALA A 35 -3.56 -10.23 0.84
C ALA A 35 -3.49 -8.70 0.66
N TRP A 36 -4.36 -7.96 1.36
CA TRP A 36 -4.46 -6.52 1.22
C TRP A 36 -3.35 -5.75 1.92
N CYS A 37 -2.92 -6.26 3.08
CA CYS A 37 -1.73 -5.76 3.75
C CYS A 37 -0.50 -5.95 2.85
N LEU A 38 -0.32 -7.15 2.29
CA LEU A 38 0.81 -7.48 1.42
C LEU A 38 0.83 -6.61 0.15
N ILE A 39 -0.30 -6.49 -0.55
CA ILE A 39 -0.41 -5.61 -1.73
C ILE A 39 0.00 -4.18 -1.37
N SER A 40 -0.39 -3.70 -0.19
CA SER A 40 -0.04 -2.34 0.27
C SER A 40 1.45 -2.21 0.60
N VAL A 41 2.08 -3.21 1.20
CA VAL A 41 3.54 -3.24 1.39
C VAL A 41 4.25 -3.14 0.04
N ILE A 42 3.92 -4.02 -0.90
CA ILE A 42 4.62 -4.09 -2.19
C ILE A 42 4.47 -2.80 -3.00
N LEU A 43 3.32 -2.12 -2.92
CA LEU A 43 3.08 -0.88 -3.66
C LEU A 43 3.71 0.36 -3.00
N VAL A 44 4.18 0.24 -1.76
CA VAL A 44 4.93 1.29 -1.04
C VAL A 44 6.43 1.06 -1.10
N LEU A 45 6.88 -0.18 -1.27
CA LEU A 45 8.29 -0.47 -1.49
C LEU A 45 8.78 0.23 -2.76
N ALA A 46 9.76 1.11 -2.58
CA ALA A 46 10.42 1.80 -3.67
C ALA A 46 11.95 1.59 -3.60
N PRO A 47 12.65 1.78 -4.74
CA PRO A 47 14.11 1.85 -4.74
C PRO A 47 14.60 2.92 -3.76
N ASP A 48 13.98 4.11 -3.81
CA ASP A 48 14.34 5.28 -3.02
C ASP A 48 13.38 5.57 -1.85
N ARG A 49 13.95 6.10 -0.75
CA ARG A 49 13.19 6.40 0.48
C ARG A 49 12.15 7.49 0.26
N LYS A 50 12.50 8.58 -0.41
CA LYS A 50 11.59 9.72 -0.63
C LYS A 50 10.33 9.27 -1.38
N ASP A 51 10.52 8.41 -2.37
CA ASP A 51 9.44 7.85 -3.17
C ASP A 51 8.54 6.94 -2.34
N SER A 52 9.09 6.09 -1.46
CA SER A 52 8.27 5.23 -0.59
C SER A 52 7.34 6.02 0.33
N VAL A 53 7.79 7.17 0.86
CA VAL A 53 6.97 8.06 1.71
C VAL A 53 5.83 8.67 0.92
N ILE A 54 6.13 9.19 -0.28
CA ILE A 54 5.10 9.75 -1.17
C ILE A 54 4.08 8.66 -1.53
N LEU A 55 4.54 7.49 -1.95
CA LEU A 55 3.70 6.34 -2.30
C LEU A 55 2.80 5.92 -1.13
N ALA A 56 3.33 5.84 0.09
CA ALA A 56 2.55 5.51 1.29
C ALA A 56 1.42 6.52 1.55
N PHE A 57 1.72 7.82 1.54
CA PHE A 57 0.69 8.84 1.76
C PHE A 57 -0.36 8.86 0.64
N THR A 58 0.07 8.73 -0.61
CA THR A 58 -0.84 8.65 -1.75
C THR A 58 -1.74 7.42 -1.63
N ARG A 59 -1.21 6.27 -1.21
CA ARG A 59 -1.96 5.03 -0.98
C ARG A 59 -3.03 5.19 0.10
N ILE A 60 -2.67 5.77 1.23
CA ILE A 60 -3.59 5.98 2.36
C ILE A 60 -4.75 6.88 1.92
N LYS A 61 -4.44 8.02 1.29
CA LYS A 61 -5.46 8.96 0.80
C LYS A 61 -6.37 8.33 -0.27
N ALA A 62 -5.79 7.59 -1.22
CA ALA A 62 -6.54 6.93 -2.28
C ALA A 62 -7.49 5.86 -1.75
N ASN A 63 -7.01 5.04 -0.81
CA ASN A 63 -7.86 4.01 -0.20
C ASN A 63 -8.99 4.64 0.62
N LEU A 64 -8.71 5.72 1.37
CA LEU A 64 -9.75 6.45 2.09
C LEU A 64 -10.80 7.04 1.14
N ALA A 65 -10.38 7.65 0.02
CA ALA A 65 -11.29 8.18 -0.98
C ALA A 65 -12.18 7.09 -1.62
N GLY A 66 -11.61 5.91 -1.89
CA GLY A 66 -12.37 4.78 -2.43
C GLY A 66 -13.36 4.20 -1.42
N VAL A 67 -12.90 3.94 -0.19
CA VAL A 67 -13.77 3.44 0.89
C VAL A 67 -14.90 4.43 1.20
N SER A 68 -14.61 5.73 1.29
CA SER A 68 -15.64 6.74 1.55
C SER A 68 -16.67 6.81 0.44
N SER A 69 -16.23 6.77 -0.83
CA SER A 69 -17.15 6.83 -1.98
C SER A 69 -18.07 5.61 -2.03
N GLY A 70 -17.50 4.41 -1.87
CA GLY A 70 -18.28 3.18 -1.84
C GLY A 70 -19.26 3.16 -0.67
N LEU A 71 -18.82 3.57 0.51
CA LEU A 71 -19.66 3.59 1.71
C LEU A 71 -20.82 4.60 1.58
N VAL A 72 -20.56 5.81 1.09
CA VAL A 72 -21.62 6.82 0.86
C VAL A 72 -22.65 6.30 -0.13
N CYS A 73 -22.23 5.68 -1.24
CA CYS A 73 -23.16 5.12 -2.21
C CYS A 73 -24.00 3.97 -1.63
N LEU A 74 -23.39 3.07 -0.84
CA LEU A 74 -24.12 1.97 -0.18
C LEU A 74 -25.14 2.45 0.84
N LEU A 75 -24.86 3.52 1.56
CA LEU A 75 -25.78 4.05 2.58
C LEU A 75 -26.99 4.73 1.95
N LEU A 76 -26.84 5.27 0.73
CA LEU A 76 -27.90 6.05 0.06
C LEU A 76 -28.72 5.21 -0.92
N PHE A 77 -28.14 4.17 -1.53
CA PHE A 77 -28.76 3.45 -2.64
C PHE A 77 -28.54 1.93 -2.56
N PRO A 78 -29.49 1.12 -3.05
CA PRO A 78 -29.28 -0.31 -3.21
C PRO A 78 -28.23 -0.61 -4.28
N VAL A 79 -27.43 -1.65 -4.06
CA VAL A 79 -26.36 -2.05 -4.99
C VAL A 79 -26.96 -2.50 -6.32
N ASN A 80 -26.54 -1.84 -7.40
CA ASN A 80 -26.76 -2.27 -8.77
C ASN A 80 -25.64 -1.74 -9.67
N MET A 81 -25.62 -2.16 -10.93
CA MET A 81 -24.61 -1.75 -11.92
C MET A 81 -24.45 -0.24 -12.04
N TRP A 82 -25.55 0.52 -12.02
CA TRP A 82 -25.54 1.98 -12.16
C TRP A 82 -24.95 2.66 -10.93
N ILE A 83 -25.30 2.21 -9.72
CA ILE A 83 -24.76 2.76 -8.47
C ILE A 83 -23.28 2.44 -8.32
N ILE A 84 -22.83 1.25 -8.71
CA ILE A 84 -21.41 0.92 -8.76
C ILE A 84 -20.71 1.87 -9.73
N SER A 85 -21.24 2.06 -10.93
CA SER A 85 -20.67 2.98 -11.92
C SER A 85 -20.56 4.40 -11.37
N LEU A 86 -21.61 4.89 -10.70
CA LEU A 86 -21.61 6.19 -10.02
C LEU A 86 -20.53 6.27 -8.93
N ALA A 87 -20.40 5.24 -8.09
CA ALA A 87 -19.39 5.18 -7.03
C ALA A 87 -17.96 5.23 -7.60
N LEU A 88 -17.70 4.56 -8.73
CA LEU A 88 -16.40 4.61 -9.40
C LEU A 88 -16.14 6.01 -9.98
N THR A 89 -17.14 6.64 -10.61
CA THR A 89 -17.02 8.01 -11.10
C THR A 89 -16.72 8.99 -9.95
N LEU A 90 -17.45 8.90 -8.83
CA LEU A 90 -17.21 9.72 -7.65
C LEU A 90 -15.79 9.51 -7.08
N THR A 91 -15.34 8.25 -7.03
CA THR A 91 -13.99 7.92 -6.58
C THR A 91 -12.93 8.55 -7.47
N LEU A 92 -13.10 8.49 -8.81
CA LEU A 92 -12.19 9.13 -9.76
C LEU A 92 -12.19 10.65 -9.61
N SER A 93 -13.37 11.26 -9.48
CA SER A 93 -13.49 12.71 -9.25
C SER A 93 -12.77 13.12 -7.96
N LEU A 94 -12.92 12.36 -6.88
CA LEU A 94 -12.19 12.60 -5.63
C LEU A 94 -10.69 12.43 -5.79
N CYS A 95 -10.23 11.37 -6.48
CA CYS A 95 -8.80 11.18 -6.74
C CYS A 95 -8.20 12.32 -7.55
N TYR A 96 -8.92 12.81 -8.56
CA TYR A 96 -8.52 13.95 -9.38
C TYR A 96 -8.42 15.24 -8.55
N LEU A 97 -9.43 15.53 -7.72
CA LEU A 97 -9.41 16.71 -6.84
C LEU A 97 -8.27 16.66 -5.80
N LEU A 98 -7.93 15.46 -5.33
CA LEU A 98 -6.85 15.23 -4.36
C LEU A 98 -5.47 15.07 -5.00
N LYS A 99 -5.36 15.12 -6.34
CA LYS A 99 -4.12 14.93 -7.12
C LYS A 99 -3.40 13.62 -6.76
N LEU A 100 -4.15 12.52 -6.67
CA LEU A 100 -3.64 11.20 -6.27
C LEU A 100 -3.13 10.39 -7.46
N ASP A 101 -2.19 11.00 -8.20
CA ASP A 101 -1.60 10.41 -9.39
C ASP A 101 -0.95 9.06 -9.05
N ASN A 102 -1.26 8.02 -9.83
CA ASN A 102 -0.76 6.64 -9.69
C ASN A 102 -1.42 5.78 -8.60
N ALA A 103 -2.44 6.26 -7.90
CA ALA A 103 -3.18 5.48 -6.90
C ALA A 103 -4.67 5.31 -7.20
N GLU A 104 -5.17 5.84 -8.31
CA GLU A 104 -6.58 5.82 -8.70
C GLU A 104 -7.09 4.39 -8.86
N ARG A 105 -6.28 3.51 -9.47
CA ARG A 105 -6.61 2.08 -9.62
C ARG A 105 -6.81 1.40 -8.26
N SER A 106 -6.03 1.80 -7.26
CA SER A 106 -6.17 1.29 -5.90
C SER A 106 -7.42 1.83 -5.21
N ALA A 107 -7.73 3.11 -5.40
CA ALA A 107 -8.94 3.72 -4.88
C ALA A 107 -10.18 3.03 -5.46
N LEU A 108 -10.21 2.85 -6.78
CA LEU A 108 -11.27 2.12 -7.49
C LEU A 108 -11.43 0.70 -6.96
N ALA A 109 -10.34 -0.04 -6.77
CA ALA A 109 -10.41 -1.38 -6.18
C ALA A 109 -11.06 -1.35 -4.78
N ALA A 110 -10.69 -0.38 -3.93
CA ALA A 110 -11.30 -0.20 -2.62
C ALA A 110 -12.81 0.06 -2.71
N THR A 111 -13.25 0.95 -3.62
CA THR A 111 -14.67 1.22 -3.87
C THR A 111 -15.43 -0.05 -4.26
N ILE A 112 -14.88 -0.83 -5.21
CA ILE A 112 -15.51 -2.08 -5.68
C ILE A 112 -15.68 -3.07 -4.53
N ILE A 113 -14.65 -3.25 -3.70
CA ILE A 113 -14.69 -4.22 -2.59
C ILE A 113 -15.74 -3.84 -1.56
N ILE A 114 -15.89 -2.55 -1.27
CA ILE A 114 -16.95 -2.07 -0.38
C ILE A 114 -18.31 -2.33 -1.02
N MET A 115 -18.50 -1.91 -2.28
CA MET A 115 -19.78 -2.07 -2.98
C MET A 115 -20.20 -3.53 -3.20
N LEU A 116 -19.24 -4.45 -3.37
CA LEU A 116 -19.46 -5.87 -3.64
C LEU A 116 -19.13 -6.77 -2.44
N GLN A 117 -19.12 -6.22 -1.23
CA GLN A 117 -18.88 -7.03 -0.04
C GLN A 117 -19.92 -8.15 0.11
N VAL A 118 -19.51 -9.24 0.75
CA VAL A 118 -20.38 -10.42 0.96
C VAL A 118 -21.57 -10.07 1.84
N GLU A 119 -22.77 -10.50 1.43
CA GLU A 119 -23.99 -10.36 2.22
C GLU A 119 -23.83 -11.01 3.60
N GLY A 120 -24.22 -10.28 4.66
CA GLY A 120 -24.08 -10.72 6.06
C GLY A 120 -22.87 -10.16 6.80
N LYS A 121 -21.87 -9.58 6.10
CA LYS A 121 -20.82 -8.80 6.75
C LYS A 121 -21.25 -7.33 6.91
N GLN A 122 -21.09 -6.78 8.11
CA GLN A 122 -21.37 -5.37 8.36
C GLN A 122 -20.46 -4.48 7.52
N VAL A 123 -21.04 -3.54 6.75
CA VAL A 123 -20.31 -2.65 5.83
C VAL A 123 -19.15 -1.92 6.51
N TRP A 124 -19.40 -1.45 7.73
CA TRP A 124 -18.41 -0.73 8.53
C TRP A 124 -17.21 -1.59 8.93
N VAL A 125 -17.41 -2.89 9.15
CA VAL A 125 -16.31 -3.82 9.48
C VAL A 125 -15.41 -3.99 8.26
N THR A 126 -15.98 -4.24 7.08
CA THR A 126 -15.22 -4.31 5.83
C THR A 126 -14.48 -3.01 5.56
N ALA A 127 -15.13 -1.85 5.74
CA ALA A 127 -14.48 -0.55 5.56
C ALA A 127 -13.27 -0.37 6.50
N LEU A 128 -13.42 -0.71 7.78
CA LEU A 128 -12.34 -0.61 8.76
C LEU A 128 -11.18 -1.55 8.46
N GLU A 129 -11.45 -2.82 8.16
CA GLU A 129 -10.44 -3.80 7.77
C GLU A 129 -9.61 -3.32 6.58
N ARG A 130 -10.27 -2.71 5.57
CA ARG A 130 -9.60 -2.16 4.39
C ARG A 130 -8.67 -1.01 4.75
N VAL A 131 -9.12 -0.09 5.62
CA VAL A 131 -8.29 1.03 6.06
C VAL A 131 -7.11 0.54 6.90
N ILE A 132 -7.34 -0.38 7.84
CA ILE A 132 -6.32 -0.97 8.69
C ILE A 132 -5.28 -1.72 7.86
N ALA A 133 -5.70 -2.54 6.88
CA ALA A 133 -4.80 -3.28 6.01
C ALA A 133 -3.85 -2.36 5.23
N VAL A 134 -4.39 -1.27 4.67
CA VAL A 134 -3.58 -0.30 3.93
C VAL A 134 -2.65 0.46 4.85
N LEU A 135 -3.11 0.90 6.02
CA LEU A 135 -2.27 1.59 7.01
C LEU A 135 -1.12 0.68 7.48
N ALA A 136 -1.43 -0.55 7.89
CA ALA A 136 -0.46 -1.53 8.33
C ALA A 136 0.58 -1.83 7.24
N GLY A 137 0.13 -2.06 6.01
CA GLY A 137 1.03 -2.32 4.89
C GLY A 137 1.90 -1.11 4.53
N CYS A 138 1.36 0.11 4.59
CA CYS A 138 2.15 1.33 4.37
C CYS A 138 3.22 1.51 5.45
N ILE A 139 2.87 1.32 6.73
CA ILE A 139 3.81 1.43 7.85
C ILE A 139 4.93 0.39 7.70
N LEU A 140 4.58 -0.87 7.43
CA LEU A 140 5.55 -1.94 7.22
C LEU A 140 6.46 -1.67 6.01
N GLY A 141 5.90 -1.25 4.87
CA GLY A 141 6.66 -0.91 3.68
C GLY A 141 7.66 0.22 3.91
N LEU A 142 7.27 1.25 4.68
CA LEU A 142 8.16 2.34 5.08
C LEU A 142 9.27 1.86 6.02
N LEU A 143 8.94 1.02 7.02
CA LEU A 143 9.93 0.47 7.95
C LEU A 143 10.98 -0.36 7.21
N ILE A 144 10.56 -1.24 6.31
CA ILE A 144 11.47 -2.06 5.50
C ILE A 144 12.36 -1.17 4.63
N THR A 145 11.77 -0.17 3.96
CA THR A 145 12.54 0.77 3.13
C THR A 145 13.57 1.54 3.96
N TYR A 146 13.21 1.95 5.18
CA TYR A 146 14.10 2.65 6.09
C TYR A 146 15.28 1.78 6.54
N ILE A 147 15.02 0.53 6.95
CA ILE A 147 16.06 -0.41 7.41
C ILE A 147 17.06 -0.71 6.30
N PHE A 148 16.58 -0.98 5.08
CA PHE A 148 17.46 -1.27 3.94
C PHE A 148 18.33 -0.06 3.58
N HIS A 149 17.76 1.15 3.57
CA HIS A 149 18.52 2.36 3.29
C HIS A 149 19.60 2.63 4.34
N PHE A 150 19.29 2.44 5.63
CA PHE A 150 20.29 2.60 6.70
C PHE A 150 21.47 1.62 6.52
N ASN A 151 21.18 0.37 6.18
CA ASN A 151 22.20 -0.64 5.97
C ASN A 151 23.12 -0.31 4.78
N THR A 152 22.55 0.17 3.66
CA THR A 152 23.34 0.57 2.47
C THR A 152 24.18 1.83 2.73
N SER A 153 23.67 2.81 3.48
CA SER A 153 24.45 4.00 3.86
C SER A 153 25.61 3.67 4.80
N SER A 154 25.41 2.73 5.73
CA SER A 154 26.46 2.27 6.64
C SER A 154 27.58 1.50 5.93
N GLU A 155 27.25 0.71 4.90
CA GLU A 155 28.21 -0.04 4.09
C GLU A 155 29.10 0.89 3.26
N THR A 156 28.53 1.94 2.67
CA THR A 156 29.27 2.96 1.91
C THR A 156 30.24 3.73 2.79
N ASN A 157 29.84 4.09 4.02
CA ASN A 157 30.70 4.82 4.95
C ASN A 157 31.92 3.98 5.38
N LYS A 158 31.71 2.71 5.72
CA LYS A 158 32.80 1.77 6.03
C LYS A 158 33.77 1.51 4.89
N LYS A 159 33.32 1.61 3.63
CA LYS A 159 34.17 1.44 2.45
C LYS A 159 35.08 2.64 2.21
N ASN A 160 34.56 3.85 2.46
CA ASN A 160 35.32 5.10 2.33
C ASN A 160 36.40 5.22 3.41
N ASP A 161 36.11 4.82 4.65
CA ASP A 161 37.12 4.81 5.73
C ASP A 161 38.29 3.86 5.39
N LYS A 162 38.00 2.67 4.88
CA LYS A 162 39.03 1.70 4.46
C LYS A 162 39.85 2.14 3.25
N GLN A 163 39.34 3.03 2.40
CA GLN A 163 40.10 3.61 1.29
C GLN A 163 40.91 4.84 1.70
N ALA A 164 40.57 5.49 2.81
CA ALA A 164 41.34 6.61 3.36
C ALA A 164 42.52 6.15 4.23
N GLU A 165 42.48 4.90 4.73
CA GLU A 165 43.55 4.27 5.52
C GLU A 165 44.54 3.43 4.69
N ALA A 166 44.35 3.33 3.36
CA ALA A 166 45.20 2.58 2.43
C ALA A 166 45.96 3.51 1.48
#